data_AF-A0A7C2JNQ5-F1
#
_entry.id   AF-A0A7C2JNQ5-F1
#
_cell.length_a   1.000
_cell.length_b   1.000
_cell.length_c   1.000
_cell.angle_alpha   90.00
_cell.angle_beta   90.00
_cell.angle_gamma   90.00
#
_symmetry.space_group_name_H-M   'P 1'
#
loop_
_entity.id
_entity.type
_entity.pdbx_description
1 polymer ?
#
loop_
_entity_poly.entity_id
_entity_poly.type
_entity_poly.pdbx_seq_one_letter_code
_entity_poly.pdbx_strand_id
1 'polypeptide(L)'
;MATVRWDGSILRVETDCYYAAVRTEGYVSGVMGGSFVDKRTGSRDLGFGLAVVDFLLEPGADDETTPPDLRYRWGDQVHGNIPKRYVELPQICTQAKKLPVQIVEGKKFVAIRQWFTWTIARPPYRAGSRWEQWLVFPDGVRWFLAYDKVTSANTVNCLLLRMDMPSHIRHNKGDTFQQVYLSYHGFIPSGAFLDDFPPDARYLYRREDGKVPERFIRAYQLPNGIWLAGMALHPPVVYEAWCHQRGYVCLIQEIGGMKVQVGETLEAVHLVGFFADLAEMERTFDAHKNARSLSVSESGWELQ
;
A
#
# COMPACT_ATOMS: atom_id res chain seq x y z
N MET A 1 4.21 -26.13 -0.49
CA MET A 1 5.34 -25.53 0.24
C MET A 1 5.70 -24.29 -0.50
N ALA A 2 5.53 -23.14 0.16
CA ALA A 2 5.95 -21.85 -0.33
C ALA A 2 7.46 -21.90 -0.60
N THR A 3 7.88 -21.44 -1.76
CA THR A 3 9.28 -21.41 -2.16
C THR A 3 9.65 -20.04 -2.67
N VAL A 4 10.93 -19.71 -2.56
CA VAL A 4 11.48 -18.47 -3.11
C VAL A 4 12.75 -18.75 -3.89
N ARG A 5 12.84 -18.14 -5.06
CA ARG A 5 14.04 -18.18 -5.89
C ARG A 5 14.52 -16.78 -6.19
N TRP A 6 15.81 -16.56 -5.99
CA TRP A 6 16.47 -15.33 -6.39
C TRP A 6 16.94 -15.44 -7.85
N ASP A 7 16.48 -14.52 -8.69
CA ASP A 7 16.78 -14.44 -10.12
C ASP A 7 17.24 -13.00 -10.46
N GLY A 8 18.55 -12.76 -10.36
CA GLY A 8 19.12 -11.42 -10.56
C GLY A 8 18.61 -10.41 -9.53
N SER A 9 17.83 -9.43 -9.98
CA SER A 9 17.20 -8.41 -9.12
C SER A 9 15.73 -8.71 -8.76
N ILE A 10 15.28 -9.95 -8.96
CA ILE A 10 13.89 -10.37 -8.72
C ILE A 10 13.87 -11.59 -7.79
N LEU A 11 13.13 -11.49 -6.70
CA LEU A 11 12.75 -12.62 -5.84
C LEU A 11 11.42 -13.16 -6.34
N ARG A 12 11.37 -14.42 -6.76
CA ARG A 12 10.16 -15.08 -7.24
C ARG A 12 9.63 -16.00 -6.14
N VAL A 13 8.41 -15.75 -5.69
CA VAL A 13 7.72 -16.55 -4.68
C VAL A 13 6.64 -17.39 -5.36
N GLU A 14 6.59 -18.66 -5.00
CA GLU A 14 5.54 -19.58 -5.43
C GLU A 14 4.95 -20.27 -4.21
N THR A 15 3.64 -20.12 -4.01
CA THR A 15 2.85 -20.89 -3.04
C THR A 15 2.04 -21.94 -3.78
N ASP A 16 1.27 -22.77 -3.06
CA ASP A 16 0.30 -23.67 -3.70
C ASP A 16 -0.84 -22.92 -4.43
N CYS A 17 -1.18 -21.71 -4.00
CA CYS A 17 -2.33 -20.94 -4.48
C CYS A 17 -1.97 -19.81 -5.44
N TYR A 18 -0.74 -19.27 -5.43
CA TYR A 18 -0.39 -18.12 -6.26
C TYR A 18 1.11 -18.02 -6.58
N TYR A 19 1.42 -17.16 -7.54
CA TYR A 19 2.77 -16.64 -7.80
C TYR A 19 2.85 -15.18 -7.37
N ALA A 20 4.02 -14.74 -6.93
CA ALA A 20 4.34 -13.33 -6.68
C ALA A 20 5.82 -13.06 -7.01
N ALA A 21 6.19 -11.82 -7.27
CA ALA A 21 7.59 -11.43 -7.37
C ALA A 21 7.86 -10.11 -6.66
N VAL A 22 9.06 -9.96 -6.10
CA VAL A 22 9.52 -8.75 -5.43
C VAL A 22 10.79 -8.27 -6.10
N ARG A 23 10.83 -7.01 -6.52
CA ARG A 23 12.04 -6.40 -7.11
C ARG A 23 12.95 -5.87 -6.01
N THR A 24 14.25 -6.11 -6.17
CA THR A 24 15.29 -5.52 -5.33
C THR A 24 15.91 -4.28 -5.97
N GLU A 25 15.70 -4.06 -7.27
CA GLU A 25 16.21 -2.92 -8.04
C GLU A 25 15.18 -2.34 -9.03
N GLY A 26 15.33 -1.07 -9.39
CA GLY A 26 14.45 -0.35 -10.30
C GLY A 26 13.23 0.24 -9.59
N TYR A 27 12.02 -0.12 -10.06
CA TYR A 27 10.77 0.18 -9.37
C TYR A 27 10.59 -0.79 -8.20
N VAL A 28 10.74 -0.31 -6.97
CA VAL A 28 10.92 -1.12 -5.76
C VAL A 28 9.83 -0.85 -4.71
N SER A 29 9.87 -1.59 -3.60
CA SER A 29 8.82 -1.77 -2.59
C SER A 29 7.63 -2.60 -3.08
N GLY A 30 7.02 -3.35 -2.16
CA GLY A 30 5.84 -4.17 -2.44
C GLY A 30 6.09 -5.33 -3.41
N VAL A 31 4.99 -5.86 -3.93
CA VAL A 31 4.99 -6.92 -4.96
C VAL A 31 5.02 -6.27 -6.35
N MET A 32 5.86 -6.79 -7.23
CA MET A 32 6.05 -6.32 -8.61
C MET A 32 4.74 -6.36 -9.39
N GLY A 33 4.41 -5.28 -10.10
CA GLY A 33 3.20 -5.19 -10.91
C GLY A 33 3.10 -6.29 -11.97
N GLY A 34 1.91 -6.87 -12.07
CA GLY A 34 1.60 -8.00 -12.93
C GLY A 34 2.25 -9.31 -12.50
N SER A 35 2.87 -9.41 -11.32
CA SER A 35 3.50 -10.66 -10.87
C SER A 35 2.64 -11.48 -9.94
N PHE A 36 1.59 -10.89 -9.37
CA PHE A 36 0.69 -11.58 -8.45
C PHE A 36 -0.38 -12.31 -9.24
N VAL A 37 -0.29 -13.64 -9.29
CA VAL A 37 -1.13 -14.49 -10.14
C VAL A 37 -1.79 -15.57 -9.30
N ASP A 38 -3.13 -15.59 -9.29
CA ASP A 38 -3.91 -16.65 -8.64
C ASP A 38 -3.91 -17.91 -9.51
N LYS A 39 -3.35 -19.00 -8.99
CA LYS A 39 -3.29 -20.30 -9.71
C LYS A 39 -4.66 -20.89 -9.96
N ARG A 40 -5.63 -20.65 -9.07
CA ARG A 40 -6.98 -21.22 -9.19
C ARG A 40 -7.73 -20.67 -10.40
N THR A 41 -7.61 -19.37 -10.66
CA THR A 41 -8.44 -18.68 -11.66
C THR A 41 -7.63 -18.17 -12.85
N GLY A 42 -6.30 -18.16 -12.76
CA GLY A 42 -5.41 -17.54 -13.73
C GLY A 42 -5.40 -16.00 -13.68
N SER A 43 -6.18 -15.39 -12.77
CA SER A 43 -6.24 -13.95 -12.58
C SER A 43 -4.90 -13.36 -12.18
N ARG A 44 -4.63 -12.12 -12.64
CA ARG A 44 -3.40 -11.36 -12.39
C ARG A 44 -3.74 -9.95 -11.92
N ASP A 45 -2.88 -9.36 -11.08
CA ASP A 45 -3.00 -7.96 -10.72
C ASP A 45 -2.84 -7.03 -11.95
N LEU A 46 -3.59 -5.93 -11.97
CA LEU A 46 -3.66 -4.99 -13.09
C LEU A 46 -2.76 -3.75 -12.92
N GLY A 47 -2.04 -3.67 -11.80
CA GLY A 47 -1.38 -2.44 -11.35
C GLY A 47 0.07 -2.28 -11.76
N PHE A 48 0.73 -1.30 -11.14
CA PHE A 48 2.17 -1.07 -11.26
C PHE A 48 2.97 -1.77 -10.15
N GLY A 49 2.29 -2.20 -9.08
CA GLY A 49 2.79 -2.97 -7.96
C GLY A 49 1.73 -3.01 -6.87
N LEU A 50 1.85 -3.95 -5.92
CA LEU A 50 0.93 -4.08 -4.78
C LEU A 50 1.63 -3.68 -3.49
N ALA A 51 0.95 -2.89 -2.65
CA ALA A 51 1.50 -2.36 -1.39
C ALA A 51 2.81 -1.57 -1.59
N VAL A 52 2.81 -0.68 -2.58
CA VAL A 52 3.97 0.14 -2.95
C VAL A 52 4.05 1.37 -2.05
N VAL A 53 5.25 1.70 -1.58
CA VAL A 53 5.49 2.80 -0.65
C VAL A 53 6.16 4.00 -1.34
N ASP A 54 5.67 5.19 -1.03
CA ASP A 54 6.15 6.45 -1.58
C ASP A 54 7.10 7.17 -0.61
N PHE A 55 6.57 7.99 0.29
CA PHE A 55 7.35 8.91 1.12
C PHE A 55 6.59 9.31 2.39
N LEU A 56 7.26 10.07 3.27
CA LEU A 56 6.68 10.61 4.49
C LEU A 56 6.11 12.01 4.27
N LEU A 57 4.92 12.25 4.79
CA LEU A 57 4.21 13.53 4.70
C LEU A 57 3.70 13.97 6.08
N GLU A 58 3.24 15.21 6.11
CA GLU A 58 2.30 15.73 7.09
C GLU A 58 1.24 16.62 6.41
N PRO A 59 0.09 16.87 7.06
CA PRO A 59 -0.86 17.87 6.59
C PRO A 59 -0.30 19.30 6.65
N GLY A 60 -0.85 20.16 5.78
CA GLY A 60 -0.52 21.59 5.73
C GLY A 60 -0.03 22.01 4.34
N ALA A 61 0.19 23.30 4.12
CA ALA A 61 0.76 23.83 2.89
C ALA A 61 2.16 24.39 3.17
N ASP A 62 3.07 24.21 2.21
CA ASP A 62 4.37 24.87 2.24
C ASP A 62 4.22 26.38 2.00
N ASP A 63 5.17 27.16 2.52
CA ASP A 63 5.25 28.61 2.33
C ASP A 63 6.49 28.99 1.49
N GLU A 64 6.71 30.29 1.32
CA GLU A 64 7.83 30.82 0.55
C GLU A 64 9.22 30.47 1.13
N THR A 65 9.29 30.13 2.42
CA THR A 65 10.54 29.76 3.10
C THR A 65 10.95 28.31 2.80
N THR A 66 10.02 27.49 2.32
CA THR A 66 10.31 26.11 1.93
C THR A 66 11.03 26.09 0.57
N PRO A 67 12.15 25.37 0.40
CA PRO A 67 12.81 25.23 -0.90
C PRO A 67 11.86 24.71 -1.99
N PRO A 68 11.81 25.30 -3.20
CA PRO A 68 10.82 24.94 -4.23
C PRO A 68 10.78 23.46 -4.62
N ASP A 69 11.93 22.79 -4.62
CA ASP A 69 12.10 21.36 -4.91
C ASP A 69 11.59 20.44 -3.78
N LEU A 70 11.39 21.00 -2.59
CA LEU A 70 10.85 20.32 -1.42
C LEU A 70 9.41 20.75 -1.10
N ARG A 71 8.76 21.50 -2.00
CA ARG A 71 7.34 21.84 -1.86
C ARG A 71 6.48 20.73 -2.41
N TYR A 72 5.50 20.30 -1.63
CA TYR A 72 4.48 19.41 -2.14
C TYR A 72 3.52 20.20 -3.04
N ARG A 73 3.35 19.73 -4.28
CA ARG A 73 2.41 20.35 -5.22
C ARG A 73 0.99 19.92 -4.89
N TRP A 74 0.06 20.87 -4.88
CA TRP A 74 -1.38 20.63 -4.69
C TRP A 74 -2.18 21.66 -5.51
N GLY A 75 -3.51 21.48 -5.59
CA GLY A 75 -4.41 22.30 -6.39
C GLY A 75 -4.44 21.95 -7.88
N ASP A 76 -4.02 20.73 -8.24
CA ASP A 76 -4.01 20.24 -9.62
C ASP A 76 -4.76 18.90 -9.76
N GLN A 77 -4.86 18.36 -10.98
CA GLN A 77 -5.51 17.07 -11.23
C GLN A 77 -4.76 15.86 -10.63
N VAL A 78 -3.50 16.04 -10.23
CA VAL A 78 -2.61 14.97 -9.79
C VAL A 78 -2.76 14.75 -8.27
N HIS A 79 -2.84 15.85 -7.53
CA HIS A 79 -2.79 15.89 -6.07
C HIS A 79 -4.09 16.42 -5.44
N GLY A 80 -4.95 17.06 -6.24
CA GLY A 80 -6.21 17.62 -5.78
C GLY A 80 -6.00 18.82 -4.85
N ASN A 81 -7.09 19.33 -4.28
CA ASN A 81 -7.02 20.40 -3.28
C ASN A 81 -6.74 19.86 -1.87
N ILE A 82 -5.71 19.02 -1.76
CA ILE A 82 -5.31 18.34 -0.52
C ILE A 82 -3.89 18.81 -0.16
N PRO A 83 -3.74 19.93 0.58
CA PRO A 83 -2.42 20.43 0.93
C PRO A 83 -1.71 19.43 1.86
N LYS A 84 -0.48 19.07 1.48
CA LYS A 84 0.48 18.31 2.27
C LYS A 84 1.82 19.03 2.29
N ARG A 85 2.72 18.56 3.14
CA ARG A 85 4.15 18.92 3.12
C ARG A 85 4.97 17.65 3.23
N TYR A 86 6.09 17.59 2.52
CA TYR A 86 7.03 16.50 2.71
C TYR A 86 7.61 16.54 4.12
N VAL A 87 7.76 15.37 4.74
CA VAL A 87 8.60 15.19 5.93
C VAL A 87 9.97 14.72 5.46
N GLU A 88 10.00 13.58 4.78
CA GLU A 88 11.22 12.96 4.27
C GLU A 88 11.01 12.35 2.88
N LEU A 89 12.10 12.39 2.10
CA LEU A 89 12.22 12.10 0.69
C LEU A 89 13.49 11.25 0.46
N PRO A 90 13.63 10.56 -0.68
CA PRO A 90 12.79 10.62 -1.88
C PRO A 90 11.57 9.68 -1.86
N GLN A 91 10.80 9.66 -2.95
CA GLN A 91 9.81 8.62 -3.21
C GLN A 91 10.51 7.27 -3.41
N ILE A 92 10.29 6.32 -2.49
CA ILE A 92 11.01 5.05 -2.45
C ILE A 92 10.83 4.28 -3.75
N CYS A 93 9.59 4.10 -4.20
CA CYS A 93 9.27 3.22 -5.31
C CYS A 93 9.97 3.58 -6.64
N THR A 94 10.28 4.86 -6.87
CA THR A 94 10.91 5.33 -8.12
C THR A 94 12.35 5.78 -7.94
N GLN A 95 12.75 6.22 -6.75
CA GLN A 95 14.03 6.92 -6.55
C GLN A 95 14.99 6.19 -5.60
N ALA A 96 14.52 5.23 -4.79
CA ALA A 96 15.44 4.42 -3.98
C ALA A 96 16.36 3.57 -4.86
N LYS A 97 15.88 3.14 -6.04
CA LYS A 97 16.57 2.35 -7.09
C LYS A 97 17.04 0.96 -6.67
N LYS A 98 17.35 0.73 -5.39
CA LYS A 98 17.78 -0.55 -4.83
C LYS A 98 17.38 -0.64 -3.36
N LEU A 99 16.77 -1.76 -2.98
CA LEU A 99 16.44 -2.06 -1.59
C LEU A 99 17.24 -3.28 -1.11
N PRO A 100 17.86 -3.20 0.09
CA PRO A 100 18.35 -4.39 0.76
C PRO A 100 17.18 -5.30 1.13
N VAL A 101 17.44 -6.61 1.15
CA VAL A 101 16.43 -7.63 1.43
C VAL A 101 16.93 -8.68 2.40
N GLN A 102 16.02 -9.24 3.17
CA GLN A 102 16.22 -10.43 4.00
C GLN A 102 15.09 -11.40 3.71
N ILE A 103 15.41 -12.69 3.58
CA ILE A 103 14.44 -13.75 3.31
C ILE A 103 14.35 -14.64 4.55
N VAL A 104 13.13 -15.06 4.89
CA VAL A 104 12.85 -16.10 5.89
C VAL A 104 11.98 -17.16 5.23
N GLU A 105 12.45 -18.40 5.21
CA GLU A 105 11.72 -19.55 4.69
C GLU A 105 11.21 -20.38 5.87
N GLY A 106 9.89 -20.37 6.08
CA GLY A 106 9.23 -21.20 7.08
C GLY A 106 8.56 -22.41 6.45
N LYS A 107 8.09 -23.35 7.28
CA LYS A 107 7.49 -24.61 6.81
C LYS A 107 6.30 -24.44 5.84
N LYS A 108 5.54 -23.35 5.98
CA LYS A 108 4.31 -23.06 5.21
C LYS A 108 4.22 -21.61 4.74
N PHE A 109 5.35 -20.91 4.65
CA PHE A 109 5.35 -19.53 4.16
C PHE A 109 6.76 -19.12 3.74
N VAL A 110 6.83 -18.10 2.89
CA VAL A 110 8.03 -17.30 2.66
C VAL A 110 7.77 -15.89 3.18
N ALA A 111 8.75 -15.27 3.82
CA ALA A 111 8.71 -13.86 4.14
C ALA A 111 9.91 -13.11 3.56
N ILE A 112 9.67 -11.91 3.06
CA ILE A 112 10.69 -11.02 2.50
C ILE A 112 10.61 -9.70 3.27
N ARG A 113 11.69 -9.32 3.93
CA ARG A 113 11.87 -7.99 4.50
C ARG A 113 12.60 -7.10 3.51
N GLN A 114 12.15 -5.87 3.37
CA GLN A 114 12.87 -4.79 2.69
C GLN A 114 12.96 -3.59 3.62
N TRP A 115 13.94 -2.71 3.43
CA TRP A 115 14.02 -1.48 4.22
C TRP A 115 14.73 -0.36 3.48
N PHE A 116 14.46 0.87 3.90
CA PHE A 116 15.08 2.08 3.37
C PHE A 116 15.24 3.11 4.50
N THR A 117 16.34 3.87 4.45
CA THR A 117 16.53 5.05 5.30
C THR A 117 16.44 6.27 4.40
N TRP A 118 15.47 7.15 4.68
CA TRP A 118 15.33 8.38 3.89
C TRP A 118 16.57 9.27 4.02
N THR A 119 16.93 9.92 2.92
CA THR A 119 18.20 10.65 2.77
C THR A 119 18.01 12.14 2.54
N ILE A 120 16.76 12.58 2.31
CA ILE A 120 16.39 13.97 2.10
C ILE A 120 15.25 14.31 3.08
N ALA A 121 15.24 15.52 3.63
CA ALA A 121 14.16 16.00 4.48
C ALA A 121 13.82 17.45 4.16
N ARG A 122 12.54 17.80 4.31
CA ARG A 122 12.09 19.19 4.22
C ARG A 122 12.41 19.90 5.53
N PRO A 123 13.02 21.11 5.54
CA PRO A 123 13.20 21.87 6.78
C PRO A 123 11.87 22.07 7.54
N PRO A 124 11.87 21.98 8.89
CA PRO A 124 13.01 21.85 9.79
C PRO A 124 13.41 20.39 10.09
N TYR A 125 12.88 19.41 9.37
CA TYR A 125 13.18 18.00 9.62
C TYR A 125 14.58 17.61 9.16
N ARG A 126 15.09 16.52 9.75
CA ARG A 126 16.34 15.87 9.33
C ARG A 126 16.04 14.54 8.65
N ALA A 127 16.85 14.17 7.67
CA ALA A 127 16.76 12.84 7.09
C ALA A 127 17.22 11.77 8.09
N GLY A 128 16.69 10.56 7.97
CA GLY A 128 17.17 9.39 8.71
C GLY A 128 16.07 8.49 9.24
N SER A 129 14.78 8.78 9.01
CA SER A 129 13.72 7.83 9.33
C SER A 129 13.95 6.52 8.58
N ARG A 130 13.64 5.41 9.23
CA ARG A 130 13.82 4.07 8.66
C ARG A 130 12.45 3.45 8.40
N TRP A 131 12.14 3.17 7.15
CA TRP A 131 11.03 2.32 6.76
C TRP A 131 11.48 0.88 6.58
N GLU A 132 10.63 -0.03 7.00
CA GLU A 132 10.76 -1.45 6.80
C GLU A 132 9.41 -2.02 6.35
N GLN A 133 9.47 -2.96 5.41
CA GLN A 133 8.31 -3.70 4.97
C GLN A 133 8.57 -5.20 5.04
N TRP A 134 7.67 -5.92 5.71
CA TRP A 134 7.59 -7.37 5.62
C TRP A 134 6.49 -7.77 4.65
N LEU A 135 6.84 -8.59 3.67
CA LEU A 135 5.91 -9.27 2.77
C LEU A 135 5.89 -10.75 3.15
N VAL A 136 4.79 -11.22 3.73
CA VAL A 136 4.63 -12.62 4.15
C VAL A 136 3.66 -13.33 3.22
N PHE A 137 4.12 -14.43 2.62
CA PHE A 137 3.42 -15.23 1.62
C PHE A 137 3.09 -16.62 2.19
N PRO A 138 1.91 -16.80 2.83
CA PRO A 138 1.51 -18.09 3.38
C PRO A 138 1.03 -19.06 2.30
N ASP A 139 1.26 -20.36 2.52
CA ASP A 139 0.63 -21.43 1.75
C ASP A 139 -0.84 -21.62 2.15
N GLY A 140 -1.63 -22.16 1.23
CA GLY A 140 -3.03 -22.58 1.44
C GLY A 140 -4.04 -21.43 1.36
N VAL A 141 -3.58 -20.21 1.12
CA VAL A 141 -4.42 -19.01 1.00
C VAL A 141 -4.09 -18.24 -0.27
N ARG A 142 -5.03 -17.41 -0.73
CA ARG A 142 -4.93 -16.63 -1.98
C ARG A 142 -4.54 -15.17 -1.73
N TRP A 143 -3.90 -14.91 -0.60
CA TRP A 143 -3.51 -13.58 -0.13
C TRP A 143 -2.13 -13.61 0.54
N PHE A 144 -1.50 -12.44 0.63
CA PHE A 144 -0.27 -12.21 1.37
C PHE A 144 -0.46 -11.03 2.33
N LEU A 145 0.43 -10.90 3.32
CA LEU A 145 0.47 -9.77 4.23
C LEU A 145 1.57 -8.80 3.83
N ALA A 146 1.28 -7.51 3.92
CA ALA A 146 2.27 -6.43 3.89
C ALA A 146 2.26 -5.72 5.24
N TYR A 147 3.41 -5.61 5.89
CA TYR A 147 3.54 -4.91 7.17
C TYR A 147 4.57 -3.80 7.04
N ASP A 148 4.12 -2.56 7.15
CA ASP A 148 4.96 -1.38 7.09
C ASP A 148 5.26 -0.84 8.49
N LYS A 149 6.53 -0.55 8.75
CA LYS A 149 7.01 0.05 9.99
C LYS A 149 7.95 1.21 9.67
N VAL A 150 7.65 2.39 10.20
CA VAL A 150 8.52 3.57 10.11
C VAL A 150 9.01 3.92 11.50
N THR A 151 10.33 3.90 11.72
CA THR A 151 10.96 4.47 12.92
C THR A 151 11.39 5.88 12.62
N SER A 152 10.84 6.88 13.33
CA SER A 152 11.04 8.28 12.94
C SER A 152 12.35 8.87 13.45
N ALA A 153 13.06 9.60 12.59
CA ALA A 153 14.19 10.45 13.00
C ALA A 153 13.72 11.81 13.56
N ASN A 154 12.44 12.13 13.47
CA ASN A 154 11.87 13.45 13.77
C ASN A 154 10.73 13.35 14.78
N THR A 155 10.44 14.46 15.45
CA THR A 155 9.13 14.63 16.09
C THR A 155 8.19 15.29 15.09
N VAL A 156 7.10 14.61 14.75
CA VAL A 156 6.11 15.08 13.76
C VAL A 156 4.73 14.97 14.40
N ASN A 157 3.96 16.06 14.39
CA ASN A 157 2.65 16.10 15.05
C ASN A 157 1.61 15.21 14.37
N CYS A 158 1.75 14.98 13.07
CA CYS A 158 0.83 14.20 12.26
C CYS A 158 1.62 13.52 11.14
N LEU A 159 2.35 12.45 11.48
CA LEU A 159 3.17 11.71 10.51
C LEU A 159 2.29 10.83 9.62
N LEU A 160 2.53 10.88 8.31
CA LEU A 160 1.84 10.09 7.31
C LEU A 160 2.84 9.28 6.49
N LEU A 161 2.53 8.01 6.23
CA LEU A 161 3.19 7.23 5.18
C LEU A 161 2.23 7.11 3.99
N ARG A 162 2.65 7.58 2.81
CA ARG A 162 1.88 7.43 1.58
C ARG A 162 2.23 6.12 0.87
N MET A 163 1.20 5.45 0.38
CA MET A 163 1.32 4.18 -0.34
C MET A 163 0.21 3.98 -1.37
N ASP A 164 0.46 3.09 -2.33
CA ASP A 164 -0.57 2.53 -3.22
C ASP A 164 -1.22 1.31 -2.55
N MET A 165 -2.56 1.28 -2.48
CA MET A 165 -3.27 0.19 -1.79
C MET A 165 -4.63 -0.16 -2.43
N PRO A 166 -4.85 -1.42 -2.88
CA PRO A 166 -3.85 -2.47 -3.05
C PRO A 166 -2.81 -2.11 -4.11
N SER A 167 -3.28 -1.54 -5.24
CA SER A 167 -2.50 -1.02 -6.34
C SER A 167 -3.35 0.00 -7.11
N HIS A 168 -2.73 0.79 -7.98
CA HIS A 168 -3.46 1.41 -9.10
C HIS A 168 -4.01 0.35 -10.08
N ILE A 169 -4.92 0.74 -10.97
CA ILE A 169 -5.53 -0.16 -11.97
C ILE A 169 -5.27 0.39 -13.37
N ARG A 170 -4.50 -0.34 -14.19
CA ARG A 170 -4.34 0.00 -15.61
C ARG A 170 -5.60 -0.37 -16.36
N HIS A 171 -6.09 0.55 -17.18
CA HIS A 171 -7.22 0.32 -18.09
C HIS A 171 -7.15 1.30 -19.26
N ASN A 172 -7.95 1.03 -20.29
CA ASN A 172 -8.31 1.96 -21.34
C ASN A 172 -9.84 2.12 -21.30
N LYS A 173 -10.32 3.23 -20.71
CA LYS A 173 -11.76 3.52 -20.55
C LYS A 173 -12.57 2.40 -19.83
N GLY A 174 -12.03 1.86 -18.74
CA GLY A 174 -12.71 0.88 -17.88
C GLY A 174 -12.79 -0.55 -18.42
N ASP A 175 -11.98 -0.91 -19.42
CA ASP A 175 -12.03 -2.22 -20.11
C ASP A 175 -11.44 -3.41 -19.33
N THR A 176 -10.53 -3.16 -18.38
CA THR A 176 -9.81 -4.23 -17.65
C THR A 176 -10.48 -4.66 -16.34
N PHE A 177 -11.47 -3.93 -15.84
CA PHE A 177 -12.15 -4.22 -14.58
C PHE A 177 -13.64 -3.86 -14.68
N GLN A 178 -14.49 -4.53 -13.89
CA GLN A 178 -15.92 -4.30 -13.90
C GLN A 178 -16.32 -3.14 -12.97
N GLN A 179 -15.78 -3.15 -11.76
CA GLN A 179 -16.11 -2.20 -10.71
C GLN A 179 -15.03 -2.15 -9.62
N VAL A 180 -15.00 -1.04 -8.89
CA VAL A 180 -14.26 -0.86 -7.64
C VAL A 180 -15.22 -1.01 -6.47
N TYR A 181 -14.78 -1.65 -5.40
CA TYR A 181 -15.48 -1.68 -4.12
C TYR A 181 -14.62 -1.01 -3.04
N LEU A 182 -15.21 -0.05 -2.35
CA LEU A 182 -14.61 0.61 -1.18
C LEU A 182 -15.58 0.38 -0.02
N SER A 183 -15.18 -0.33 1.03
CA SER A 183 -16.11 -0.67 2.14
C SER A 183 -16.74 0.54 2.85
N TYR A 184 -16.10 1.71 2.74
CA TYR A 184 -16.57 2.97 3.32
C TYR A 184 -17.42 3.81 2.36
N HIS A 185 -17.69 3.32 1.16
CA HIS A 185 -18.45 4.06 0.13
C HIS A 185 -19.43 3.17 -0.65
N GLY A 186 -19.02 1.97 -1.05
CA GLY A 186 -19.80 1.00 -1.82
C GLY A 186 -19.16 0.67 -3.17
N PHE A 187 -20.00 0.24 -4.11
CA PHE A 187 -19.58 -0.15 -5.46
C PHE A 187 -19.52 1.06 -6.40
N ILE A 188 -18.49 1.10 -7.24
CA ILE A 188 -18.24 2.13 -8.24
C ILE A 188 -18.02 1.44 -9.59
N PRO A 189 -18.90 1.59 -10.59
CA PRO A 189 -18.73 0.94 -11.88
C PRO A 189 -17.50 1.49 -12.62
N SER A 190 -16.86 0.69 -13.48
CA SER A 190 -15.70 1.13 -14.26
C SER A 190 -15.99 2.37 -15.14
N GLY A 191 -17.24 2.53 -15.57
CA GLY A 191 -17.73 3.72 -16.29
C GLY A 191 -17.65 5.03 -15.50
N ALA A 192 -17.38 4.99 -14.19
CA ALA A 192 -17.10 6.20 -13.40
C ALA A 192 -15.69 6.78 -13.64
N PHE A 193 -14.80 6.02 -14.30
CA PHE A 193 -13.38 6.32 -14.50
C PHE A 193 -13.03 6.54 -15.99
N LEU A 194 -13.99 7.08 -16.77
CA LEU A 194 -13.78 7.37 -18.19
C LEU A 194 -12.94 8.64 -18.41
N ASP A 195 -13.15 9.64 -17.56
CA ASP A 195 -12.50 10.95 -17.62
C ASP A 195 -11.72 11.23 -16.34
N ASP A 196 -10.61 11.94 -16.47
CA ASP A 196 -9.75 12.31 -15.33
C ASP A 196 -10.49 13.24 -14.36
N PHE A 197 -10.31 13.00 -13.07
CA PHE A 197 -10.82 13.86 -12.00
C PHE A 197 -9.86 13.85 -10.80
N PRO A 198 -9.74 14.95 -10.05
CA PRO A 198 -8.76 15.05 -8.97
C PRO A 198 -9.14 14.16 -7.75
N PRO A 199 -8.15 13.83 -6.90
CA PRO A 199 -8.31 13.05 -5.66
C PRO A 199 -9.53 13.39 -4.79
N ASP A 200 -9.81 14.67 -4.61
CA ASP A 200 -10.82 15.21 -3.69
C ASP A 200 -12.20 15.42 -4.32
N ALA A 201 -12.38 15.10 -5.61
CA ALA A 201 -13.64 15.39 -6.30
C ALA A 201 -14.77 14.39 -6.04
N ARG A 202 -14.47 13.10 -5.81
CA ARG A 202 -15.50 12.04 -5.81
C ARG A 202 -15.36 11.03 -4.68
N TYR A 203 -14.22 10.34 -4.62
CA TYR A 203 -14.06 9.16 -3.76
C TYR A 203 -12.93 9.35 -2.75
N LEU A 204 -12.97 10.47 -2.03
CA LEU A 204 -12.06 10.77 -0.93
C LEU A 204 -12.63 10.27 0.40
N TYR A 205 -11.82 9.49 1.10
CA TYR A 205 -11.97 9.21 2.52
C TYR A 205 -10.98 10.08 3.31
N ARG A 206 -11.50 10.72 4.36
CA ARG A 206 -10.71 11.39 5.40
C ARG A 206 -11.17 10.87 6.75
N ARG A 207 -10.22 10.48 7.60
CA ARG A 207 -10.52 10.00 8.94
C ARG A 207 -11.15 11.14 9.75
N GLU A 208 -12.31 10.85 10.32
CA GLU A 208 -13.01 11.71 11.25
C GLU A 208 -13.23 10.96 12.56
N ASP A 209 -13.07 11.65 13.69
CA ASP A 209 -13.26 11.08 15.02
C ASP A 209 -14.68 10.52 15.16
N GLY A 210 -14.79 9.29 15.66
CA GLY A 210 -16.08 8.60 15.82
C GLY A 210 -16.72 8.09 14.53
N LYS A 211 -16.08 8.28 13.36
CA LYS A 211 -16.61 7.84 12.05
C LYS A 211 -15.67 6.90 11.29
N VAL A 212 -14.73 6.26 11.98
CA VAL A 212 -13.89 5.23 11.38
C VAL A 212 -14.77 4.06 10.92
N PRO A 213 -14.68 3.61 9.66
CA PRO A 213 -15.50 2.51 9.16
C PRO A 213 -15.13 1.18 9.84
N GLU A 214 -16.11 0.28 9.95
CA GLU A 214 -15.90 -1.06 10.55
C GLU A 214 -14.82 -1.85 9.80
N ARG A 215 -14.80 -1.74 8.47
CA ARG A 215 -13.83 -2.39 7.59
C ARG A 215 -13.17 -1.34 6.70
N PHE A 216 -11.92 -1.58 6.35
CA PHE A 216 -11.19 -0.75 5.39
C PHE A 216 -10.66 -1.60 4.24
N ILE A 217 -11.57 -1.96 3.35
CA ILE A 217 -11.34 -2.83 2.19
C ILE A 217 -11.42 -1.98 0.93
N ARG A 218 -10.41 -2.12 0.07
CA ARG A 218 -10.34 -1.47 -1.23
C ARG A 218 -10.06 -2.53 -2.27
N ALA A 219 -10.98 -2.74 -3.20
CA ALA A 219 -10.92 -3.84 -4.14
C ALA A 219 -11.38 -3.43 -5.53
N TYR A 220 -10.99 -4.22 -6.53
CA TYR A 220 -11.57 -4.16 -7.86
C TYR A 220 -11.91 -5.56 -8.36
N GLN A 221 -12.98 -5.64 -9.15
CA GLN A 221 -13.47 -6.87 -9.72
C GLN A 221 -12.95 -7.03 -11.15
N LEU A 222 -12.28 -8.14 -11.40
CA LEU A 222 -11.78 -8.53 -12.72
C LEU A 222 -12.92 -8.98 -13.64
N PRO A 223 -12.71 -9.04 -14.97
CA PRO A 223 -13.73 -9.43 -15.94
C PRO A 223 -14.31 -10.83 -15.71
N ASN A 224 -13.56 -11.73 -15.07
CA ASN A 224 -14.01 -13.07 -14.70
C ASN A 224 -14.76 -13.11 -13.34
N GLY A 225 -15.08 -11.97 -12.74
CA GLY A 225 -15.81 -11.85 -11.49
C GLY A 225 -14.96 -11.96 -10.22
N ILE A 226 -13.68 -12.32 -10.33
CA ILE A 226 -12.76 -12.43 -9.18
C ILE A 226 -12.37 -11.04 -8.68
N TRP A 227 -12.27 -10.88 -7.37
CA TRP A 227 -11.85 -9.65 -6.74
C TRP A 227 -10.36 -9.70 -6.40
N LEU A 228 -9.64 -8.61 -6.64
CA LEU A 228 -8.37 -8.33 -5.98
C LEU A 228 -8.61 -7.23 -4.94
N ALA A 229 -8.25 -7.47 -3.68
CA ALA A 229 -8.46 -6.54 -2.58
C ALA A 229 -7.18 -6.24 -1.82
N GLY A 230 -7.09 -5.02 -1.29
CA GLY A 230 -6.16 -4.58 -0.26
C GLY A 230 -6.94 -4.12 0.97
N MET A 231 -6.50 -4.54 2.14
CA MET A 231 -7.23 -4.38 3.39
C MET A 231 -6.34 -3.80 4.47
N ALA A 232 -6.67 -2.64 5.04
CA ALA A 232 -5.99 -2.17 6.24
C ALA A 232 -6.63 -2.85 7.46
N LEU A 233 -5.90 -3.77 8.10
CA LEU A 233 -6.47 -4.64 9.14
C LEU A 233 -6.86 -3.88 10.40
N HIS A 234 -6.25 -2.71 10.65
CA HIS A 234 -6.67 -1.77 11.68
C HIS A 234 -7.19 -0.47 11.04
N PRO A 235 -8.50 -0.36 10.71
CA PRO A 235 -9.07 0.81 10.03
C PRO A 235 -8.70 2.18 10.62
N PRO A 236 -8.61 2.38 11.95
CA PRO A 236 -8.21 3.67 12.52
C PRO A 236 -6.83 4.17 12.07
N VAL A 237 -5.94 3.28 11.59
CA VAL A 237 -4.62 3.68 11.10
C VAL A 237 -4.70 4.47 9.80
N VAL A 238 -5.77 4.33 9.01
CA VAL A 238 -5.88 5.04 7.73
C VAL A 238 -6.33 6.47 7.99
N TYR A 239 -5.46 7.42 7.63
CA TYR A 239 -5.70 8.86 7.80
C TYR A 239 -6.50 9.43 6.63
N GLU A 240 -6.05 9.17 5.40
CA GLU A 240 -6.73 9.57 4.17
C GLU A 240 -6.57 8.48 3.11
N ALA A 241 -7.52 8.41 2.19
CA ALA A 241 -7.49 7.47 1.08
C ALA A 241 -8.35 8.01 -0.05
N TRP A 242 -7.93 7.84 -1.30
CA TRP A 242 -8.77 8.24 -2.41
C TRP A 242 -8.62 7.32 -3.62
N CYS A 243 -9.70 7.26 -4.39
CA CYS A 243 -9.77 6.57 -5.67
C CYS A 243 -10.07 7.62 -6.75
N HIS A 244 -9.16 7.84 -7.71
CA HIS A 244 -9.39 8.83 -8.76
C HIS A 244 -8.86 8.40 -10.13
N GLN A 245 -9.35 9.05 -11.18
CA GLN A 245 -8.93 8.79 -12.55
C GLN A 245 -7.84 9.77 -12.98
N ARG A 246 -6.70 9.24 -13.46
CA ARG A 246 -5.62 10.02 -14.08
C ARG A 246 -4.86 9.16 -15.10
N GLY A 247 -5.47 8.90 -16.26
CA GLY A 247 -4.99 7.92 -17.26
C GLY A 247 -5.05 6.45 -16.82
N TYR A 248 -5.10 6.19 -15.51
CA TYR A 248 -5.39 4.93 -14.84
C TYR A 248 -6.17 5.24 -13.55
N VAL A 249 -6.79 4.23 -12.94
CA VAL A 249 -7.41 4.42 -11.62
C VAL A 249 -6.30 4.42 -10.56
N CYS A 250 -6.08 5.57 -9.96
CA CYS A 250 -5.20 5.74 -8.81
C CYS A 250 -5.92 5.32 -7.53
N LEU A 251 -5.35 4.36 -6.79
CA LEU A 251 -5.75 4.05 -5.41
C LEU A 251 -4.60 4.38 -4.46
N ILE A 252 -4.67 5.55 -3.82
CA ILE A 252 -3.67 6.01 -2.86
C ILE A 252 -4.25 5.94 -1.45
N GLN A 253 -3.42 5.55 -0.50
CA GLN A 253 -3.72 5.48 0.93
C GLN A 253 -2.61 6.17 1.73
N GLU A 254 -3.00 6.87 2.78
CA GLU A 254 -2.11 7.43 3.77
C GLU A 254 -2.44 6.83 5.13
N ILE A 255 -1.44 6.20 5.75
CA ILE A 255 -1.56 5.64 7.10
C ILE A 255 -0.88 6.56 8.13
N GLY A 256 -1.32 6.50 9.38
CA GLY A 256 -0.81 7.28 10.50
C GLY A 256 -1.74 8.42 10.89
N GLY A 257 -1.26 9.64 10.76
CA GLY A 257 -2.00 10.83 11.15
C GLY A 257 -2.01 11.03 12.67
N MET A 258 -0.93 10.61 13.32
CA MET A 258 -0.74 10.71 14.76
C MET A 258 0.61 11.35 15.05
N LYS A 259 0.76 11.86 16.28
CA LYS A 259 2.05 12.37 16.73
C LYS A 259 3.02 11.21 16.89
N VAL A 260 4.22 11.38 16.37
CA VAL A 260 5.35 10.45 16.50
C VAL A 260 6.55 11.26 16.98
N GLN A 261 7.23 10.77 18.01
CA GLN A 261 8.49 11.34 18.52
C GLN A 261 9.70 10.67 17.86
N VAL A 262 10.88 11.26 18.08
CA VAL A 262 12.14 10.65 17.64
C VAL A 262 12.28 9.25 18.24
N GLY A 263 12.52 8.26 17.39
CA GLY A 263 12.67 6.85 17.78
C GLY A 263 11.36 6.08 17.94
N GLU A 264 10.20 6.76 17.96
CA GLU A 264 8.89 6.10 17.96
C GLU A 264 8.52 5.56 16.57
N THR A 265 7.55 4.66 16.53
CA THR A 265 7.16 3.92 15.33
C THR A 265 5.74 4.21 14.88
N LEU A 266 5.57 4.34 13.56
CA LEU A 266 4.29 4.25 12.87
C LEU A 266 4.23 2.89 12.18
N GLU A 267 3.17 2.12 12.43
CA GLU A 267 3.06 0.72 11.99
C GLU A 267 1.67 0.44 11.41
N ALA A 268 1.58 -0.38 10.36
CA ALA A 268 0.32 -0.87 9.83
C ALA A 268 0.48 -2.22 9.14
N VAL A 269 -0.51 -3.10 9.31
CA VAL A 269 -0.62 -4.36 8.58
C VAL A 269 -1.73 -4.28 7.56
N HIS A 270 -1.41 -4.73 6.35
CA HIS A 270 -2.36 -4.92 5.26
C HIS A 270 -2.40 -6.37 4.80
N LEU A 271 -3.57 -6.78 4.33
CA LEU A 271 -3.78 -8.05 3.64
C LEU A 271 -4.14 -7.76 2.18
N VAL A 272 -3.45 -8.41 1.24
CA VAL A 272 -3.66 -8.23 -0.20
C VAL A 272 -3.87 -9.58 -0.86
N GLY A 273 -4.94 -9.76 -1.63
CA GLY A 273 -5.23 -11.06 -2.23
C GLY A 273 -6.43 -11.14 -3.15
N PHE A 274 -6.68 -12.37 -3.63
CA PHE A 274 -7.78 -12.70 -4.52
C PHE A 274 -8.94 -13.37 -3.78
N PHE A 275 -10.17 -12.94 -4.09
CA PHE A 275 -11.41 -13.41 -3.45
C PHE A 275 -12.46 -13.74 -4.51
N ALA A 276 -13.25 -14.78 -4.28
CA ALA A 276 -14.34 -15.19 -5.17
C ALA A 276 -15.50 -14.21 -5.11
N ASP A 277 -15.80 -13.69 -3.93
CA ASP A 277 -16.91 -12.76 -3.69
C ASP A 277 -16.62 -11.85 -2.49
N LEU A 278 -17.52 -10.89 -2.27
CA LEU A 278 -17.42 -9.95 -1.17
C LEU A 278 -17.54 -10.63 0.20
N ALA A 279 -18.32 -11.71 0.31
CA ALA A 279 -18.53 -12.37 1.58
C ALA A 279 -17.26 -13.11 2.04
N GLU A 280 -16.51 -13.75 1.13
CA GLU A 280 -15.18 -14.31 1.40
C GLU A 280 -14.22 -13.21 1.85
N MET A 281 -14.20 -12.09 1.13
CA MET A 281 -13.36 -10.92 1.42
C MET A 281 -13.61 -10.35 2.82
N GLU A 282 -14.87 -10.14 3.20
CA GLU A 282 -15.26 -9.62 4.51
C GLU A 282 -14.98 -10.62 5.63
N ARG A 283 -15.23 -11.92 5.42
CA ARG A 283 -14.86 -12.96 6.39
C ARG A 283 -13.35 -13.01 6.62
N THR A 284 -12.54 -12.90 5.57
CA THR A 284 -11.08 -12.86 5.71
C THR A 284 -10.62 -11.61 6.44
N PHE A 285 -11.20 -10.44 6.13
CA PHE A 285 -10.94 -9.21 6.89
C PHE A 285 -11.23 -9.41 8.37
N ASP A 286 -12.44 -9.91 8.69
CA ASP A 286 -12.91 -10.04 10.07
C ASP A 286 -12.10 -11.04 10.89
N ALA A 287 -11.52 -12.06 10.25
CA ALA A 287 -10.65 -13.04 10.89
C ALA A 287 -9.30 -12.44 11.34
N HIS A 288 -8.88 -11.33 10.74
CA HIS A 288 -7.58 -10.68 11.00
C HIS A 288 -7.72 -9.22 11.48
N LYS A 289 -8.95 -8.75 11.69
CA LYS A 289 -9.22 -7.36 12.04
C LYS A 289 -8.53 -6.97 13.34
N ASN A 290 -8.16 -5.70 13.42
CA ASN A 290 -7.42 -5.04 14.49
C ASN A 290 -5.95 -5.44 14.63
N ALA A 291 -5.39 -6.28 13.76
CA ALA A 291 -3.95 -6.48 13.71
C ALA A 291 -3.24 -5.15 13.38
N ARG A 292 -2.27 -4.79 14.22
CA ARG A 292 -1.46 -3.56 14.16
C ARG A 292 -0.02 -3.85 13.85
N SER A 293 0.48 -5.02 14.24
CA SER A 293 1.86 -5.44 13.98
C SER A 293 1.95 -6.88 13.51
N LEU A 294 3.13 -7.22 12.98
CA LEU A 294 3.47 -8.55 12.48
C LEU A 294 4.87 -8.92 12.96
N SER A 295 4.99 -10.11 13.54
CA SER A 295 6.29 -10.71 13.84
C SER A 295 6.57 -11.86 12.87
N VAL A 296 7.84 -12.06 12.52
CA VAL A 296 8.30 -13.11 11.59
C VAL A 296 9.57 -13.74 12.12
N SER A 297 9.62 -15.06 12.13
CA SER A 297 10.80 -15.88 12.44
C SER A 297 10.77 -17.17 11.62
N GLU A 298 11.82 -17.99 11.67
CA GLU A 298 11.81 -19.30 11.00
C GLU A 298 10.71 -20.24 11.53
N SER A 299 10.28 -20.06 12.79
CA SER A 299 9.24 -20.88 13.41
C SER A 299 7.82 -20.50 12.99
N GLY A 300 7.61 -19.28 12.47
CA GLY A 300 6.28 -18.80 12.15
C GLY A 300 6.19 -17.29 11.98
N TRP A 301 4.96 -16.83 11.75
CA TRP A 301 4.61 -15.42 11.79
C TRP A 301 3.33 -15.25 12.62
N GLU A 302 3.17 -14.09 13.24
CA GLU A 302 2.04 -13.80 14.13
C GLU A 302 1.59 -12.35 13.99
N LEU A 303 0.28 -12.15 13.87
CA LEU A 303 -0.38 -10.85 13.91
C LEU A 303 -0.73 -10.47 15.35
N GLN A 304 -0.52 -9.21 15.71
CA GLN A 304 -0.81 -8.68 17.05
C GLN A 304 -1.68 -7.42 16.97
#